data_AF-A0A965VCI3-F1
#
_entry.id   AF-A0A965VCI3-F1
#
_cell.length_a   1.000
_cell.length_b   1.000
_cell.length_c   1.000
_cell.angle_alpha   90.00
_cell.angle_beta   90.00
_cell.angle_gamma   90.00
#
_symmetry.space_group_name_H-M   'P 1'
#
loop_
_entity.id
_entity.type
_entity.pdbx_description
1 polymer ?
#
loop_
_entity_poly.entity_id
_entity_poly.type
_entity_poly.pdbx_seq_one_letter_code
_entity_poly.pdbx_strand_id
1 'polypeptide(L)' 'GAAPESQGEEVRTEPIRNVGQKVGRNDPCPCGSGRKFKNCCGKSSGVAAG' A
#
# COMPACT_ATOMS: atom_id res chain seq x y z
N GLY A 1 36.18 -23.40 -29.22
CA GLY A 1 34.75 -23.51 -28.88
C GLY A 1 34.58 -23.19 -27.42
N ALA A 2 33.52 -22.43 -27.10
CA ALA A 2 32.76 -22.34 -25.86
C ALA A 2 32.22 -20.91 -25.72
N ALA A 3 30.92 -20.81 -25.47
CA ALA A 3 30.04 -19.67 -25.71
C ALA A 3 30.10 -18.58 -24.63
N PRO A 4 29.65 -17.34 -24.90
CA PRO A 4 29.22 -16.40 -23.88
C PRO A 4 27.73 -16.62 -23.57
N GLU A 5 27.46 -17.25 -22.42
CA GLU A 5 26.16 -17.25 -21.74
C GLU A 5 26.34 -16.25 -20.58
N SER A 6 25.53 -15.23 -20.32
CA SER A 6 24.09 -15.29 -20.09
C SER A 6 23.63 -13.84 -19.95
N GLN A 7 22.78 -13.35 -20.84
CA GLN A 7 22.09 -12.08 -20.63
C GLN A 7 20.84 -12.38 -19.80
N GLY A 8 20.98 -12.29 -18.48
CA GLY A 8 19.85 -12.25 -17.57
C GLY A 8 19.12 -10.93 -17.79
N GLU A 9 18.01 -10.98 -18.53
CA GLU A 9 17.05 -9.90 -18.65
C GLU A 9 16.46 -9.64 -17.26
N GLU A 10 17.07 -8.70 -16.52
CA GLU A 10 16.58 -8.19 -15.26
C GLU A 10 15.29 -7.41 -15.57
N VAL A 11 14.17 -8.11 -15.58
CA VAL A 11 12.85 -7.50 -15.56
C VAL A 11 12.75 -6.71 -14.26
N ARG A 12 13.08 -5.42 -14.34
CA ARG A 12 12.84 -4.45 -13.27
C ARG A 12 11.35 -4.42 -13.02
N THR A 13 10.90 -5.18 -12.03
CA THR A 13 9.55 -5.09 -11.49
C THR A 13 9.39 -3.67 -10.94
N GLU A 14 8.75 -2.79 -11.72
CA GLU A 14 8.37 -1.48 -11.23
C GLU A 14 7.49 -1.66 -9.98
N PRO A 15 7.76 -0.93 -8.89
CA PRO A 15 6.94 -1.02 -7.70
C PRO A 15 5.53 -0.56 -8.05
N ILE A 16 4.55 -1.42 -7.82
CA ILE A 16 3.13 -1.11 -7.96
C ILE A 16 2.86 0.12 -7.09
N ARG A 17 2.70 1.29 -7.72
CA ARG A 17 2.27 2.50 -7.03
C ARG A 17 0.78 2.33 -6.80
N ASN A 18 0.35 2.10 -5.57
CA ASN A 18 -1.06 1.96 -5.21
C ASN A 18 -1.78 3.27 -5.56
N VAL A 19 -2.37 3.36 -6.76
CA VAL A 19 -3.11 4.54 -7.27
C VAL A 19 -4.54 4.58 -6.71
N GLY A 20 -4.73 4.15 -5.47
CA GLY A 20 -5.99 4.34 -4.76
C GLY A 20 -6.04 5.75 -4.20
N GLN A 21 -7.21 6.41 -4.29
CA GLN A 21 -7.49 7.62 -3.53
C GLN A 21 -7.25 7.31 -2.04
N LYS A 22 -6.12 7.76 -1.51
CA LYS A 22 -5.78 7.55 -0.10
C LYS A 22 -6.72 8.42 0.72
N VAL A 23 -7.82 7.84 1.21
CA VAL A 23 -8.71 8.52 2.15
C VAL A 23 -7.86 8.96 3.35
N GLY A 24 -7.88 10.26 3.62
CA GLY A 24 -7.12 10.84 4.71
C GLY A 24 -7.61 10.31 6.05
N ARG A 25 -6.71 10.08 7.00
CA ARG A 25 -7.09 9.60 8.35
C ARG A 25 -8.12 10.49 9.07
N ASN A 26 -8.17 11.78 8.79
CA ASN A 26 -9.15 12.70 9.38
C ASN A 26 -10.43 12.89 8.56
N ASP A 27 -10.47 12.37 7.33
CA ASP A 27 -11.59 12.52 6.40
C ASP A 27 -12.84 11.75 6.92
N PRO A 28 -14.07 12.16 6.58
CA PRO A 28 -15.26 11.34 6.84
C PRO A 28 -15.09 9.91 6.30
N CYS A 29 -15.51 8.93 7.08
CA CYS A 29 -15.35 7.53 6.69
C CYS A 29 -16.36 7.15 5.59
N PRO A 30 -15.90 6.57 4.46
CA PRO A 30 -16.77 6.25 3.32
C PRO A 30 -17.80 5.15 3.59
N CYS A 31 -17.75 4.50 4.77
CA CYS A 31 -18.75 3.52 5.20
C CYS A 31 -20.06 4.15 5.72
N GLY A 32 -20.19 5.47 5.74
CA GLY A 32 -21.42 6.15 6.17
C GLY A 32 -21.62 6.23 7.69
N SER A 33 -20.61 5.92 8.49
CA SER A 33 -20.71 5.95 9.96
C SER A 33 -20.73 7.36 10.57
N GLY A 34 -20.49 8.41 9.78
CA GLY A 34 -20.34 9.79 10.26
C GLY A 34 -19.06 10.05 11.09
N ARG A 35 -18.20 9.03 11.26
CA ARG A 35 -16.93 9.13 12.00
C ARG A 35 -15.76 9.44 11.07
N LYS A 36 -14.68 10.00 11.60
CA LYS A 36 -13.40 10.15 10.86
C LYS A 36 -12.83 8.78 10.51
N PHE A 37 -12.20 8.64 9.34
CA PHE A 37 -11.65 7.37 8.85
C PHE A 37 -10.74 6.68 9.88
N LYS A 38 -9.82 7.41 10.52
CA LYS A 38 -8.92 6.89 11.58
C LYS A 38 -9.62 6.31 12.81
N ASN A 39 -10.86 6.71 13.06
CA ASN A 39 -11.68 6.26 14.19
C ASN A 39 -12.73 5.23 13.76
N CYS A 40 -12.76 4.85 12.48
CA CYS A 40 -13.67 3.88 11.89
C CYS A 40 -12.87 2.86 11.05
N CYS A 41 -13.06 2.77 9.74
CA CYS A 41 -12.40 1.77 8.88
C CYS A 41 -10.87 1.90 8.82
N GLY A 42 -10.34 3.11 9.00
CA GLY A 42 -8.91 3.41 9.05
C GLY A 42 -8.29 3.31 10.43
N LYS A 43 -9.02 2.76 11.40
CA LYS A 43 -8.49 2.43 12.72
C LYS A 43 -7.58 1.20 12.56
N SER A 44 -6.38 1.45 12.05
CA SER A 44 -5.25 0.55 12.23
C SER A 44 -5.03 0.49 13.73
N SER A 45 -5.61 -0.53 14.38
CA SER A 45 -5.47 -0.82 15.80
C SER A 45 -4.02 -0.55 16.16
N GLY A 46 -3.77 0.55 16.88
CA GLY A 46 -2.44 0.91 17.29
C GLY A 46 -1.85 -0.31 17.97
N VAL A 47 -0.60 -0.62 17.64
CA VAL A 47 0.25 -1.39 18.54
C VAL A 47 0.37 -0.59 19.84
N ALA A 48 -0.65 -0.70 20.67
CA ALA A 48 -0.59 -0.53 22.10
C ALA A 48 -0.21 -1.92 22.63
N ALA A 49 1.07 -2.26 22.51
CA ALA A 49 1.69 -3.41 23.15
C ALA A 49 3.19 -3.11 23.26
N GLY A 50 3.59 -2.62 24.44
CA GLY A 50 4.98 -2.28 24.80
C GLY A 50 5.07 -0.91 25.45
#